data_AF-N9EG11-F1
#
_entry.id   AF-N9EG11-F1
#
_cell.length_a   1.000
_cell.length_b   1.000
_cell.length_c   1.000
_cell.angle_alpha   90.00
_cell.angle_beta   90.00
_cell.angle_gamma   90.00
#
_symmetry.space_group_name_H-M   'P 1'
#
loop_
_entity.id
_entity.type
_entity.pdbx_description
1 polymer ?
#
loop_
_entity_poly.entity_id
_entity_poly.type
_entity_poly.pdbx_seq_one_letter_code
_entity_poly.pdbx_strand_id
1 'polypeptide(L)'
;MVEMSTDPKNISYLTDKKCELCKEMQCNVVCLLKLSYYVGSVVVVLFKVMTHLAEYVACIYDMQSNQETRNDHLKIQHVVEQSEQTRLNDITFTQTTKIYTFIDGTQIKQTIEQDNQLFEVEACLESWTEYQVIHQSNKNIHPQKIHFDNHCRELHWIQYFNSVKN
;
A
#
# COMPACT_ATOMS: atom_id res chain seq x y z
N MET A 1 15.09 -15.78 -38.26
CA MET A 1 16.27 -14.91 -38.12
C MET A 1 15.74 -13.54 -37.75
N VAL A 2 15.90 -13.14 -36.49
CA VAL A 2 15.48 -11.83 -35.99
C VAL A 2 16.77 -11.04 -35.78
N GLU A 3 16.97 -10.00 -36.57
CA GLU A 3 18.10 -9.09 -36.43
C GLU A 3 17.92 -8.27 -35.14
N MET A 4 18.92 -8.33 -34.27
CA MET A 4 19.03 -7.47 -33.09
C MET A 4 19.61 -6.13 -33.52
N SER A 5 18.79 -5.07 -33.44
CA SER A 5 19.25 -3.69 -33.59
C SER A 5 19.77 -3.17 -32.25
N THR A 6 21.05 -2.78 -32.23
CA THR A 6 21.77 -2.20 -31.09
C THR A 6 21.84 -0.67 -31.21
N ASP A 7 20.72 0.02 -31.08
CA ASP A 7 20.72 1.49 -31.04
C ASP A 7 19.89 2.04 -29.86
N PRO A 8 20.53 2.67 -28.84
CA PRO A 8 19.87 3.09 -27.60
C PRO A 8 18.97 4.33 -27.74
N LYS A 9 18.73 4.84 -28.96
CA LYS A 9 17.96 6.09 -29.18
C LYS A 9 16.48 5.92 -29.50
N ASN A 10 15.95 4.70 -29.55
CA ASN A 10 14.58 4.45 -30.01
C ASN A 10 13.58 3.99 -28.92
N ILE A 11 13.93 4.10 -27.63
CA ILE A 11 13.04 3.76 -26.51
C ILE A 11 12.47 5.06 -25.89
N SER A 12 11.85 5.93 -26.69
CA SER A 12 11.31 7.19 -26.16
C SER A 12 9.93 7.60 -26.70
N TYR A 13 9.18 6.71 -27.35
CA TYR A 13 7.93 7.12 -28.01
C TYR A 13 6.65 6.37 -27.57
N LEU A 14 6.66 5.71 -26.42
CA LEU A 14 5.45 5.07 -25.87
C LEU A 14 4.90 5.71 -24.58
N THR A 15 5.42 6.86 -24.14
CA THR A 15 5.09 7.42 -22.82
C THR A 15 4.01 8.49 -22.78
N ASP A 16 3.60 9.10 -23.89
CA ASP A 16 3.02 10.44 -23.80
C ASP A 16 1.49 10.57 -23.91
N LYS A 17 0.72 9.48 -24.05
CA LYS A 17 -0.76 9.59 -24.18
C LYS A 17 -1.59 9.12 -22.98
N LYS A 18 -0.97 8.69 -21.87
CA LYS A 18 -1.70 8.31 -20.63
C LYS A 18 -1.44 9.24 -19.43
N CYS A 19 -0.71 10.35 -19.63
CA CYS A 19 -0.18 11.17 -18.54
C CYS A 19 -1.04 12.40 -18.17
N GLU A 20 -2.21 12.63 -18.78
CA GLU A 20 -3.03 13.82 -18.49
C GLU A 20 -3.99 13.67 -17.31
N LEU A 21 -4.17 12.47 -16.74
CA LEU A 21 -4.98 12.24 -15.53
C LEU A 21 -4.14 12.10 -14.24
N CYS A 22 -2.82 12.25 -14.31
CA CYS A 22 -1.88 11.92 -13.23
C CYS A 22 -1.32 13.13 -12.46
N LYS A 23 -2.10 14.20 -12.24
CA LYS A 23 -1.62 15.35 -11.45
C LYS A 23 -1.85 15.25 -9.93
N GLU A 24 -2.65 14.29 -9.45
CA GLU A 24 -3.00 14.23 -8.00
C GLU A 24 -2.70 12.91 -7.28
N MET A 25 -2.26 11.85 -7.97
CA MET A 25 -1.93 10.58 -7.30
C MET A 25 -0.51 10.16 -7.67
N GLN A 26 0.31 9.95 -6.64
CA GLN A 26 1.67 9.40 -6.71
C GLN A 26 1.65 7.99 -7.34
N CYS A 27 1.53 7.93 -8.66
CA CYS A 27 1.80 6.73 -9.44
C CYS A 27 3.32 6.57 -9.54
N ASN A 28 3.84 5.39 -9.21
CA ASN A 28 5.10 4.97 -9.78
C ASN A 28 4.98 3.57 -10.37
N VAL A 29 5.19 3.58 -11.69
CA VAL A 29 5.74 2.52 -12.53
C VAL A 29 6.76 1.68 -11.74
N VAL A 30 6.77 0.38 -12.00
CA VAL A 30 7.75 -0.59 -11.46
C VAL A 30 9.18 -0.07 -11.71
N CYS A 31 9.79 0.55 -10.71
CA CYS A 31 11.16 1.07 -10.76
C CYS A 31 12.11 0.10 -10.09
N LEU A 32 12.79 -0.75 -10.87
CA LEU A 32 13.89 -1.55 -10.33
C LEU A 32 15.06 -0.62 -9.95
N LEU A 33 15.21 -0.32 -8.66
CA LEU A 33 16.38 0.41 -8.15
C LEU A 33 17.59 -0.54 -8.14
N LYS A 34 18.54 -0.32 -9.06
CA LYS A 34 19.84 -0.97 -9.04
C LYS A 34 20.74 -0.25 -8.03
N LEU A 35 21.04 -0.90 -6.91
CA LEU A 35 22.16 -0.51 -6.04
C LEU A 35 23.31 -1.49 -6.29
N SER A 36 24.42 -0.98 -6.81
CA SER A 36 25.67 -1.73 -6.98
C SER A 36 26.71 -1.20 -5.99
N TYR A 37 27.30 -2.09 -5.21
CA TYR A 37 28.50 -1.78 -4.42
C TYR A 37 29.56 -2.87 -4.65
N TYR A 38 30.82 -2.50 -4.50
CA TYR A 38 31.97 -3.37 -4.73
C TYR A 38 32.42 -4.02 -3.44
N VAL A 39 32.56 -5.35 -3.45
CA VAL A 39 33.30 -6.11 -2.43
C VAL A 39 34.43 -6.85 -3.14
N GLY A 40 35.62 -6.25 -3.18
CA GLY A 40 36.72 -6.72 -4.02
C GLY A 40 36.38 -6.61 -5.52
N SER A 41 36.66 -7.66 -6.31
CA SER A 41 36.36 -7.73 -7.75
C SER A 41 34.92 -8.21 -8.06
N VAL A 42 34.08 -8.38 -7.04
CA VAL A 42 32.70 -8.88 -7.20
C VAL A 42 31.73 -7.72 -7.12
N VAL A 43 30.93 -7.53 -8.19
CA VAL A 43 29.78 -6.61 -8.18
C VAL A 43 28.59 -7.33 -7.57
N VAL A 44 28.16 -6.90 -6.40
CA VAL A 44 26.91 -7.37 -5.79
C VAL A 44 25.78 -6.47 -6.26
N VAL A 45 24.82 -7.04 -7.00
CA VAL A 45 23.61 -6.33 -7.45
C VAL A 45 22.47 -6.74 -6.54
N LEU A 46 22.03 -5.83 -5.66
CA LEU A 46 20.83 -6.03 -4.87
C LEU A 46 19.61 -5.61 -5.69
N PHE A 47 18.81 -6.59 -6.11
CA PHE A 47 17.49 -6.33 -6.67
C PHE A 47 16.50 -6.20 -5.51
N LYS A 48 16.07 -4.98 -5.20
CA LYS A 48 15.00 -4.76 -4.23
C LYS A 48 13.67 -4.79 -4.98
N VAL A 49 12.89 -5.85 -4.76
CA VAL A 49 11.51 -5.93 -5.28
C VAL A 49 10.72 -4.78 -4.67
N MET A 50 10.15 -3.94 -5.51
CA MET A 50 9.19 -2.93 -5.06
C MET A 50 7.83 -3.58 -4.89
N THR A 51 7.24 -3.41 -3.71
CA THR A 51 5.92 -3.94 -3.36
C THR A 51 5.01 -2.78 -3.05
N HIS A 52 3.77 -2.82 -3.55
CA HIS A 52 2.84 -1.74 -3.25
C HIS A 52 2.21 -1.94 -1.87
N LEU A 53 2.05 -0.87 -1.07
CA LEU A 53 1.42 -0.96 0.26
C LEU A 53 0.01 -1.56 0.18
N ALA A 54 -0.71 -1.31 -0.92
CA ALA A 54 -2.06 -1.85 -1.13
C ALA A 54 -2.13 -3.38 -1.08
N GLU A 55 -1.03 -4.10 -1.34
CA GLU A 55 -1.01 -5.56 -1.23
C GLU A 55 -1.13 -6.02 0.23
N TYR A 56 -0.46 -5.32 1.15
CA TYR A 56 -0.58 -5.59 2.59
C TYR A 56 -1.94 -5.16 3.10
N VAL A 57 -2.44 -4.00 2.64
CA VAL A 57 -3.76 -3.49 3.04
C VAL A 57 -4.88 -4.40 2.54
N ALA A 58 -4.78 -4.97 1.34
CA ALA A 58 -5.72 -5.98 0.85
C ALA A 58 -5.81 -7.18 1.79
N CYS A 59 -4.68 -7.71 2.25
CA CYS A 59 -4.65 -8.82 3.20
C CYS A 59 -5.32 -8.47 4.55
N ILE A 60 -5.15 -7.22 5.03
CA ILE A 60 -5.86 -6.72 6.22
C ILE A 60 -7.38 -6.70 5.98
N TYR A 61 -7.83 -6.27 4.80
CA TYR A 61 -9.23 -6.26 4.41
C TYR A 61 -9.85 -7.66 4.31
N ASP A 62 -9.14 -8.59 3.69
CA ASP A 62 -9.60 -9.96 3.50
C ASP A 62 -9.76 -10.68 4.85
N MET A 63 -8.82 -10.44 5.78
CA MET A 63 -8.93 -10.91 7.16
C MET A 63 -10.20 -10.38 7.84
N GLN A 64 -10.50 -9.09 7.71
CA GLN A 64 -11.67 -8.46 8.35
C GLN A 64 -13.00 -8.93 7.74
N SER A 65 -13.00 -9.25 6.44
CA SER A 65 -14.17 -9.73 5.70
C SER A 65 -14.35 -11.25 5.75
N ASN A 66 -13.50 -11.99 6.49
CA ASN A 66 -13.43 -13.46 6.52
C ASN A 66 -13.28 -14.09 5.11
N GLN A 67 -12.62 -13.39 4.19
CA GLN A 67 -12.30 -13.91 2.86
C GLN A 67 -10.90 -14.54 2.88
N GLU A 68 -10.78 -15.78 2.41
CA GLU A 68 -9.48 -16.45 2.30
C GLU A 68 -8.72 -15.95 1.06
N THR A 69 -7.55 -15.32 1.27
CA THR A 69 -6.64 -14.98 0.18
C THR A 69 -5.65 -16.11 -0.12
N ARG A 70 -5.53 -16.45 -1.41
CA ARG A 70 -4.52 -17.37 -1.97
C ARG A 70 -3.12 -16.74 -2.12
N ASN A 71 -2.67 -15.93 -1.17
CA ASN A 71 -1.30 -15.40 -1.22
C ASN A 71 -0.47 -15.96 -0.06
N ASP A 72 0.15 -17.11 -0.30
CA ASP A 72 0.93 -17.83 0.72
C ASP A 72 2.11 -17.02 1.30
N HIS A 73 2.54 -15.97 0.61
CA HIS A 73 3.68 -15.14 0.99
C HIS A 73 3.34 -13.87 1.77
N LEU A 74 2.05 -13.52 1.86
CA LEU A 74 1.56 -12.34 2.58
C LEU A 74 0.43 -12.78 3.50
N LYS A 75 0.80 -13.25 4.69
CA LYS A 75 -0.14 -13.62 5.76
C LYS A 75 0.16 -12.80 7.00
N ILE A 76 -0.90 -12.41 7.70
CA ILE A 76 -0.81 -11.76 8.99
C ILE A 76 -0.43 -12.82 10.02
N GLN A 77 0.68 -12.61 10.72
CA GLN A 77 1.15 -13.48 11.80
C GLN A 77 0.55 -13.07 13.15
N HIS A 78 0.48 -11.76 13.41
CA HIS A 78 0.07 -11.22 14.69
C HIS A 78 -0.53 -9.83 14.54
N VAL A 79 -1.50 -9.48 15.38
CA VAL A 79 -2.12 -8.15 15.43
C VAL A 79 -2.14 -7.67 16.89
N VAL A 80 -1.65 -6.45 17.11
CA VAL A 80 -1.85 -5.71 18.37
C VAL A 80 -2.85 -4.61 18.11
N GLU A 81 -3.83 -4.46 18.98
CA GLU A 81 -4.86 -3.42 18.90
C GLU A 81 -4.91 -2.60 20.18
N GLN A 82 -5.00 -1.28 20.02
CA GLN A 82 -5.24 -0.32 21.09
C GLN A 82 -6.33 0.64 20.62
N SER A 83 -7.27 0.96 21.51
CA SER A 83 -8.30 1.95 21.24
C SER A 83 -8.30 3.00 22.33
N GLU A 84 -8.49 4.24 21.93
CA GLU A 84 -8.58 5.41 22.80
C GLU A 84 -9.84 6.17 22.46
N GLN A 85 -10.55 6.63 23.50
CA GLN A 85 -11.75 7.42 23.34
C GLN A 85 -11.52 8.80 23.92
N THR A 86 -11.81 9.82 23.13
CA THR A 86 -11.77 11.22 23.55
C THR A 86 -13.15 11.80 23.38
N ARG A 87 -13.67 12.43 24.45
CA ARG A 87 -14.93 13.16 24.40
C ARG A 87 -14.65 14.65 24.30
N LEU A 88 -15.16 15.28 23.26
CA LEU A 88 -15.14 16.73 23.09
C LEU A 88 -16.59 17.21 22.98
N ASN A 89 -17.07 17.93 23.99
CA ASN A 89 -18.48 18.31 24.13
C ASN A 89 -19.40 17.07 24.12
N ASP A 90 -20.36 17.02 23.18
CA ASP A 90 -21.30 15.91 22.99
C ASP A 90 -20.86 14.90 21.91
N ILE A 91 -19.67 15.10 21.33
CA ILE A 91 -19.08 14.21 20.33
C ILE A 91 -18.05 13.32 21.01
N THR A 92 -18.11 12.02 20.70
CA THR A 92 -17.13 11.02 21.17
C THR A 92 -16.34 10.54 19.97
N PHE A 93 -15.04 10.80 19.99
CA PHE A 93 -14.07 10.30 19.02
C PHE A 93 -13.47 9.00 19.53
N THR A 94 -13.49 7.97 18.69
CA THR A 94 -12.78 6.72 18.93
C THR A 94 -11.64 6.62 17.94
N GLN A 95 -10.42 6.54 18.46
CA GLN A 95 -9.22 6.25 17.68
C GLN A 95 -8.80 4.81 17.96
N THR A 96 -8.80 3.97 16.93
CA THR A 96 -8.31 2.59 17.02
C THR A 96 -7.01 2.47 16.23
N THR A 97 -5.94 2.06 16.90
CA THR A 97 -4.65 1.76 16.29
C THR A 97 -4.39 0.27 16.31
N LYS A 98 -4.09 -0.30 15.14
CA LYS A 98 -3.75 -1.71 14.95
C LYS A 98 -2.37 -1.84 14.33
N ILE A 99 -1.52 -2.70 14.89
CA ILE A 99 -0.22 -3.05 14.31
C ILE A 99 -0.29 -4.49 13.82
N TYR A 100 -0.24 -4.65 12.50
CA TYR A 100 -0.23 -5.94 11.82
C TYR A 100 1.21 -6.36 11.55
N THR A 101 1.65 -7.46 12.14
CA THR A 101 2.92 -8.12 11.81
C THR A 101 2.67 -9.22 10.79
N PHE A 102 3.32 -9.15 9.65
CA PHE A 102 3.25 -10.15 8.59
C PHE A 102 4.33 -11.21 8.74
N ILE A 103 4.12 -12.39 8.16
CA ILE A 103 5.09 -13.51 8.19
C ILE A 103 6.45 -13.16 7.60
N ASP A 104 6.53 -12.16 6.72
CA ASP A 104 7.79 -11.69 6.14
C ASP A 104 8.54 -10.68 7.04
N GLY A 105 7.99 -10.40 8.23
CA GLY A 105 8.53 -9.47 9.22
C GLY A 105 8.04 -8.03 9.05
N THR A 106 7.37 -7.69 7.94
CA THR A 106 6.83 -6.34 7.71
C THR A 106 5.78 -6.01 8.77
N GLN A 107 5.77 -4.77 9.24
CA GLN A 107 4.76 -4.25 10.16
C GLN A 107 4.05 -3.03 9.56
N ILE A 108 2.72 -3.13 9.48
CA ILE A 108 1.84 -2.05 9.05
C ILE A 108 1.03 -1.58 10.26
N LYS A 109 1.10 -0.28 10.53
CA LYS A 109 0.20 0.40 11.46
C LYS A 109 -1.01 0.91 10.70
N GLN A 110 -2.19 0.58 11.18
CA GLN A 110 -3.47 1.16 10.77
C GLN A 110 -3.97 2.02 11.92
N THR A 111 -4.38 3.25 11.63
CA THR A 111 -5.10 4.11 12.58
C THR A 111 -6.44 4.46 11.96
N ILE A 112 -7.52 4.25 12.70
CA ILE A 112 -8.88 4.58 12.28
C ILE A 112 -9.44 5.53 13.33
N GLU A 113 -9.84 6.72 12.90
CA GLU A 113 -10.59 7.68 13.70
C GLU A 113 -12.03 7.75 13.20
N GLN A 114 -12.97 7.63 14.14
CA GLN A 114 -14.41 7.73 13.90
C GLN A 114 -15.04 8.52 15.02
N ASP A 115 -15.97 9.41 14.67
CA ASP A 115 -16.87 10.00 15.64
C ASP A 115 -18.14 9.16 15.81
N ASN A 116 -18.95 9.52 16.79
CA ASN A 116 -20.21 8.85 17.09
C ASN A 116 -21.41 9.48 16.36
N GLN A 117 -21.19 10.36 15.38
CA GLN A 117 -22.26 10.97 14.60
C GLN A 117 -22.64 10.01 13.46
N LEU A 118 -23.92 9.65 13.40
CA LEU A 118 -24.46 8.86 12.31
C LEU A 118 -25.07 9.81 11.29
N PHE A 119 -24.47 9.95 10.12
CA PHE A 119 -25.08 10.65 9.00
C PHE A 119 -26.02 9.69 8.25
N GLU A 120 -27.31 10.01 8.19
CA GLU A 120 -28.36 9.12 7.66
C GLU A 120 -28.29 8.87 6.13
N VAL A 121 -27.41 9.57 5.38
CA VAL A 121 -27.53 9.67 3.91
C VAL A 121 -26.25 9.37 3.14
N GLU A 122 -25.22 8.82 3.77
CA GLU A 122 -23.96 8.58 3.04
C GLU A 122 -23.90 7.18 2.45
N ALA A 123 -23.71 7.10 1.13
CA ALA A 123 -23.45 5.84 0.44
C ALA A 123 -22.09 5.23 0.85
N CYS A 124 -21.22 6.03 1.48
CA CYS A 124 -19.87 5.68 1.92
C CYS A 124 -19.65 6.25 3.32
N LEU A 125 -19.31 5.40 4.29
CA LEU A 125 -19.02 5.82 5.65
C LEU A 125 -17.81 6.77 5.68
N GLU A 126 -17.98 7.97 6.24
CA GLU A 126 -16.87 8.85 6.64
C GLU A 126 -16.00 8.14 7.68
N SER A 127 -14.69 8.06 7.39
CA SER A 127 -13.72 7.40 8.25
C SER A 127 -12.33 7.91 7.93
N TRP A 128 -11.62 8.40 8.95
CA TRP A 128 -10.24 8.84 8.82
C TRP A 128 -9.31 7.64 9.05
N THR A 129 -8.95 6.97 7.97
CA THR A 129 -8.10 5.77 8.00
C THR A 129 -6.72 6.10 7.48
N GLU A 130 -5.69 5.83 8.28
CA GLU A 130 -4.29 5.94 7.89
C GLU A 130 -3.62 4.56 7.92
N TYR A 131 -2.82 4.28 6.89
CA TYR A 131 -1.88 3.16 6.89
C TYR A 131 -0.45 3.67 6.83
N GLN A 132 0.42 3.09 7.65
CA GLN A 132 1.84 3.43 7.70
C GLN A 132 2.69 2.17 7.81
N VAL A 133 3.73 2.07 6.98
CA VAL A 133 4.81 1.10 7.14
C VAL A 133 5.67 1.55 8.30
N ILE A 134 5.66 0.81 9.41
CA ILE A 134 6.48 1.12 10.60
C ILE A 134 7.73 0.26 10.69
N HIS A 135 7.70 -0.92 10.05
CA HIS A 135 8.86 -1.76 9.82
C HIS A 135 8.70 -2.43 8.46
N GLN A 136 9.75 -2.43 7.64
CA GLN A 136 9.75 -3.14 6.36
C GLN A 136 10.78 -4.25 6.38
N SER A 137 10.40 -5.39 5.80
CA SER A 137 11.31 -6.48 5.50
C SER A 137 12.32 -6.10 4.41
N ASN A 138 12.93 -7.08 3.76
CA ASN A 138 13.85 -6.85 2.64
C ASN A 138 13.15 -6.26 1.39
N LYS A 139 11.81 -6.26 1.34
CA LYS A 139 11.01 -5.63 0.28
C LYS A 139 11.02 -4.11 0.41
N ASN A 140 10.98 -3.40 -0.71
CA ASN A 140 10.81 -1.95 -0.69
C ASN A 140 9.33 -1.61 -0.84
N ILE A 141 8.67 -1.20 0.24
CA ILE A 141 7.22 -0.97 0.22
C ILE A 141 6.94 0.48 -0.16
N HIS A 142 6.05 0.74 -1.12
CA HIS A 142 5.63 2.10 -1.46
C HIS A 142 4.13 2.19 -1.73
N PRO A 143 3.45 3.28 -1.34
CA PRO A 143 3.96 4.36 -0.48
C PRO A 143 4.24 3.87 0.96
N GLN A 144 5.03 4.62 1.74
CA GLN A 144 5.30 4.28 3.15
C GLN A 144 4.15 4.72 4.09
N LYS A 145 3.29 5.63 3.62
CA LYS A 145 2.15 6.16 4.36
C LYS A 145 1.06 6.61 3.40
N ILE A 146 -0.20 6.38 3.73
CA ILE A 146 -1.37 6.87 2.99
C ILE A 146 -2.54 7.09 3.95
N HIS A 147 -3.42 8.04 3.62
CA HIS A 147 -4.60 8.40 4.40
C HIS A 147 -5.84 8.48 3.50
N PHE A 148 -6.99 8.08 4.05
CA PHE A 148 -8.32 8.13 3.45
C PHE A 148 -9.29 8.80 4.41
N ASP A 149 -10.18 9.62 3.87
CA ASP A 149 -11.27 10.32 4.58
C ASP A 149 -12.61 9.59 4.50
N ASN A 150 -12.72 8.58 3.64
CA ASN A 150 -13.89 7.71 3.56
C ASN A 150 -13.53 6.31 3.08
N HIS A 151 -14.37 5.36 3.45
CA HIS A 151 -14.17 3.94 3.17
C HIS A 151 -14.16 3.60 1.67
N CYS A 152 -14.92 4.32 0.85
CA CYS A 152 -15.03 4.00 -0.58
C CYS A 152 -13.74 4.33 -1.36
N ARG A 153 -13.06 5.42 -1.01
CA ARG A 153 -11.76 5.76 -1.61
C ARG A 153 -10.68 4.75 -1.25
N GLU A 154 -10.72 4.27 -0.02
CA GLU A 154 -9.85 3.22 0.47
C GLU A 154 -10.05 1.91 -0.30
N LEU A 155 -11.30 1.43 -0.40
CA LEU A 155 -11.65 0.24 -1.18
C LEU A 155 -11.24 0.36 -2.65
N HIS A 156 -11.55 1.49 -3.28
CA HIS A 156 -11.16 1.75 -4.66
C HIS A 156 -9.64 1.70 -4.84
N TRP A 157 -8.87 2.28 -3.91
CA TRP A 157 -7.41 2.25 -3.94
C TRP A 157 -6.86 0.82 -3.82
N ILE A 158 -7.41 0.02 -2.91
CA ILE A 158 -7.05 -1.39 -2.76
C ILE A 158 -7.32 -2.15 -4.05
N GLN A 159 -8.52 -2.01 -4.61
CA GLN A 159 -8.91 -2.67 -5.85
C GLN A 159 -8.02 -2.24 -7.02
N TYR A 160 -7.75 -0.95 -7.17
CA TYR A 160 -6.93 -0.42 -8.26
C TYR A 160 -5.52 -1.04 -8.26
N PHE A 161 -4.88 -1.18 -7.10
CA PHE A 161 -3.51 -1.70 -7.00
C PHE A 161 -3.42 -3.22 -6.81
N ASN A 162 -4.50 -3.88 -6.37
CA ASN A 162 -4.55 -5.33 -6.22
C ASN A 162 -5.12 -6.05 -7.45
N SER A 163 -5.90 -5.37 -8.30
CA SER A 163 -6.48 -5.94 -9.54
C SER A 163 -5.48 -6.11 -10.68
N VAL A 164 -4.32 -5.45 -10.61
CA VAL A 164 -3.27 -5.51 -11.66
C VAL A 164 -2.53 -6.87 -11.67
N LYS A 165 -2.86 -7.78 -10.74
CA LYS A 165 -2.22 -9.10 -10.62
C LYS A 165 -3.00 -10.28 -11.23
N ASN A 166 -4.12 -10.03 -11.91
CA ASN A 166 -4.90 -11.06 -12.63
C ASN A 166 -4.72 -10.99 -14.14
#